data_AF-A0A8X7CEF7-F1
#
_entry.id   AF-A0A8X7CEF7-F1
#
_cell.length_a   1.000
_cell.length_b   1.000
_cell.length_c   1.000
_cell.angle_alpha   90.00
_cell.angle_beta   90.00
_cell.angle_gamma   90.00
#
_symmetry.space_group_name_H-M   'P 1'
#
loop_
_entity.id
_entity.type
_entity.pdbx_description
1 polymer ?
#
loop_
_entity_poly.entity_id
_entity_poly.type
_entity_poly.pdbx_seq_one_letter_code
_entity_poly.pdbx_strand_id
1 'polypeptide(L)'
;MENIHRRHSGKRPKKRRFRGNQFMKEVTEESMKRPAVEENSSSPDNLLTVSGDGTWKTRGHSSLIGVCTVIGAETGKVLNREVLSSFCKGCDSYKGVKVGIKYKKWQRAHKISCRKIYSGSAGKMKVDRMMRNSNRSEKLHNLKYSNYIGDGETKKKSNALSENKPYCPSYSENRKCEKENGYKTLEA
;
A
#
# COMPACT_ATOMS: atom_id res chain seq x y z
N MET A 1 -56.14 -28.56 20.73
CA MET A 1 -55.28 -28.82 19.56
C MET A 1 -54.29 -27.68 19.45
N GLU A 2 -53.09 -27.81 20.02
CA GLU A 2 -52.03 -26.81 19.89
C GLU A 2 -51.19 -27.11 18.65
N ASN A 3 -51.21 -26.20 17.68
CA ASN A 3 -50.46 -26.32 16.43
C ASN A 3 -49.08 -25.65 16.60
N ILE A 4 -48.07 -26.43 17.00
CA ILE A 4 -46.69 -25.97 17.15
C ILE A 4 -46.06 -25.79 15.76
N HIS A 5 -45.94 -24.54 15.30
CA HIS A 5 -45.18 -24.20 14.09
C HIS A 5 -43.68 -24.42 14.30
N ARG A 6 -43.15 -25.56 13.84
CA ARG A 6 -41.71 -25.82 13.77
C ARG A 6 -41.06 -24.91 12.71
N ARG A 7 -40.31 -23.90 13.16
CA ARG A 7 -39.42 -23.10 12.30
C ARG A 7 -38.31 -24.00 11.74
N HIS A 8 -38.34 -24.26 10.44
CA HIS A 8 -37.22 -24.90 9.74
C HIS A 8 -36.00 -23.99 9.81
N SER A 9 -34.95 -24.44 10.50
CA SER A 9 -33.64 -23.78 10.49
C SER A 9 -32.97 -23.99 9.13
N GLY A 10 -33.33 -23.17 8.14
CA GLY A 10 -32.63 -23.14 6.86
C GLY A 10 -31.15 -22.84 7.08
N LYS A 11 -30.26 -23.74 6.66
CA LYS A 11 -28.81 -23.48 6.67
C LYS A 11 -28.55 -22.29 5.76
N ARG A 12 -28.08 -21.16 6.34
CA ARG A 12 -27.64 -20.00 5.58
C ARG A 12 -26.65 -20.47 4.50
N PRO A 13 -26.84 -20.11 3.21
CA PRO A 13 -25.90 -20.45 2.16
C PRO A 13 -24.51 -19.98 2.57
N LYS A 14 -23.51 -20.85 2.46
CA LYS A 14 -22.11 -20.43 2.62
C LYS A 14 -21.85 -19.38 1.54
N LYS A 15 -21.81 -18.10 1.91
CA LYS A 15 -21.43 -17.02 0.99
C LYS A 15 -20.15 -17.46 0.28
N ARG A 16 -20.21 -17.67 -1.04
CA ARG A 16 -19.01 -17.91 -1.85
C ARG A 16 -18.04 -16.79 -1.50
N ARG A 17 -16.85 -17.16 -1.06
CA ARG A 17 -15.82 -16.23 -0.62
C ARG A 17 -15.43 -15.40 -1.84
N PHE A 18 -16.02 -14.20 -1.97
CA PHE A 18 -15.73 -13.30 -3.08
C PHE A 18 -14.22 -13.05 -3.12
N ARG A 19 -13.58 -13.45 -4.22
CA ARG A 19 -12.14 -13.18 -4.47
C ARG A 19 -11.89 -11.71 -4.84
N GLY A 20 -12.86 -10.82 -4.59
CA GLY A 20 -12.85 -9.42 -5.01
C GLY A 20 -11.59 -8.65 -4.68
N ASN A 21 -10.94 -8.90 -3.55
CA ASN A 21 -9.73 -8.14 -3.20
C ASN A 21 -8.58 -8.32 -4.20
N GLN A 22 -8.48 -9.47 -4.88
CA GLN A 22 -7.45 -9.69 -5.89
C GLN A 22 -7.86 -9.07 -7.24
N PHE A 23 -9.10 -9.28 -7.66
CA PHE A 23 -9.66 -8.67 -8.87
C PHE A 23 -9.60 -7.14 -8.83
N MET A 24 -9.95 -6.55 -7.68
CA MET A 24 -9.85 -5.10 -7.49
C MET A 24 -8.41 -4.60 -7.56
N LYS A 25 -7.40 -5.42 -7.20
CA LYS A 25 -5.99 -5.03 -7.33
C LYS A 25 -5.61 -4.93 -8.81
N GLU A 26 -5.92 -5.97 -9.59
CA GLU A 26 -5.62 -6.03 -11.03
C GLU A 26 -6.31 -4.87 -11.78
N VAL A 27 -7.60 -4.65 -11.53
CA VAL A 27 -8.34 -3.53 -12.13
C VAL A 27 -7.72 -2.18 -11.75
N THR A 28 -7.32 -1.98 -10.48
CA THR A 28 -6.67 -0.73 -10.08
C THR A 28 -5.32 -0.53 -10.76
N GLU A 29 -4.50 -1.58 -10.86
CA GLU A 29 -3.18 -1.49 -11.51
C GLU A 29 -3.33 -1.19 -13.00
N GLU A 30 -4.31 -1.80 -13.68
CA GLU A 30 -4.60 -1.50 -15.09
C GLU A 30 -5.06 -0.05 -15.27
N SER A 31 -5.98 0.42 -14.41
CA SER A 31 -6.53 1.77 -14.51
C SER A 31 -5.51 2.89 -14.32
N MET A 32 -4.40 2.61 -13.63
CA MET A 32 -3.34 3.60 -13.32
C MET A 32 -2.27 3.70 -14.42
N LYS A 33 -2.23 2.79 -15.39
CA LYS A 33 -1.23 2.81 -16.48
C LYS A 33 -1.35 4.07 -17.34
N ARG A 34 -2.55 4.38 -17.82
CA ARG A 34 -2.77 5.55 -18.69
C ARG A 34 -2.47 6.88 -17.95
N PRO A 35 -2.96 7.11 -16.72
CA PRO A 35 -2.55 8.27 -15.92
C PRO A 35 -1.03 8.41 -15.78
N ALA A 36 -0.29 7.32 -15.55
CA ALA A 36 1.16 7.36 -15.43
C ALA A 36 1.85 7.85 -16.72
N VAL A 37 1.37 7.42 -17.89
CA VAL A 37 1.89 7.88 -19.19
C VAL A 37 1.55 9.35 -19.45
N GLU A 38 0.33 9.76 -19.14
CA GLU A 38 -0.12 11.16 -19.32
C GLU A 38 0.68 12.11 -18.42
N GLU A 39 0.89 11.76 -17.15
CA GLU A 39 1.72 12.54 -16.23
C GLU A 39 3.16 12.65 -16.74
N ASN A 40 3.73 11.54 -17.21
CA ASN A 40 5.09 11.54 -17.75
C ASN A 40 5.26 12.38 -19.02
N SER A 41 4.20 12.52 -19.82
CA SER A 41 4.22 13.37 -21.01
C SER A 41 4.49 14.84 -20.68
N SER A 42 4.26 15.24 -19.43
CA SER A 42 4.53 16.59 -18.92
C SER A 42 5.86 16.68 -18.16
N SER A 43 6.66 15.60 -18.10
CA SER A 43 7.89 15.49 -17.31
C SER A 43 9.02 14.82 -18.10
N PRO A 44 9.90 15.60 -18.77
CA PRO A 44 10.87 15.08 -19.74
C PRO A 44 11.91 14.10 -19.17
N ASP A 45 12.18 14.14 -17.85
CA ASP A 45 13.21 13.33 -17.20
C ASP A 45 12.68 12.08 -16.47
N ASN A 46 11.39 11.74 -16.64
CA ASN A 46 10.70 10.72 -15.82
C ASN A 46 10.71 11.01 -14.31
N LEU A 47 10.94 12.28 -13.95
CA LEU A 47 10.91 12.80 -12.59
C LEU A 47 9.58 13.52 -12.37
N LEU A 48 8.75 12.96 -11.49
CA LEU A 48 7.40 13.47 -11.25
C LEU A 48 7.31 14.22 -9.94
N THR A 49 6.62 15.36 -9.97
CA THR A 49 6.06 15.98 -8.78
C THR A 49 4.76 15.26 -8.44
N VAL A 50 4.65 14.76 -7.22
CA VAL A 50 3.46 14.01 -6.80
C VAL A 50 2.92 14.54 -5.48
N SER A 51 1.62 14.46 -5.33
CA SER A 51 0.98 14.51 -4.01
C SER A 51 0.65 13.09 -3.56
N GLY A 52 0.58 12.87 -2.25
CA GLY A 52 0.06 11.61 -1.77
C GLY A 52 -0.41 11.71 -0.35
N ASP A 53 -1.40 10.91 0.01
CA ASP A 53 -1.85 10.84 1.38
C ASP A 53 -2.29 9.43 1.78
N GLY A 54 -2.20 9.16 3.07
CA GLY A 54 -2.52 7.91 3.69
C GLY A 54 -3.77 8.00 4.55
N THR A 55 -4.78 7.18 4.23
CA THR A 55 -5.96 7.01 5.08
C THR A 55 -5.90 5.71 5.89
N TRP A 56 -6.67 5.66 6.97
CA TRP A 56 -6.72 4.57 7.93
C TRP A 56 -8.15 4.03 8.02
N LYS A 57 -8.30 2.73 8.25
CA LYS A 57 -9.63 2.13 8.45
C LYS A 57 -10.34 2.68 9.69
N THR A 58 -9.59 2.99 10.75
CA THR A 58 -10.13 3.54 12.00
C THR A 58 -9.36 4.80 12.37
N ARG A 59 -10.01 5.73 13.08
CA ARG A 59 -9.35 6.93 13.63
C ARG A 59 -8.30 6.52 14.68
N GLY A 60 -7.24 7.33 14.78
CA GLY A 60 -6.15 7.16 15.74
C GLY A 60 -4.97 6.33 15.22
N HIS A 61 -3.84 6.44 15.93
CA HIS A 61 -2.57 5.80 15.56
C HIS A 61 -2.51 4.28 15.82
N SER A 62 -3.65 3.63 16.06
CA SER A 62 -3.76 2.20 16.35
C SER A 62 -4.37 1.40 15.18
N SER A 63 -4.67 2.05 14.05
CA SER A 63 -5.26 1.35 12.90
C SER A 63 -4.33 0.28 12.34
N LEU A 64 -4.85 -0.95 12.22
CA LEU A 64 -4.12 -2.10 11.67
C LEU A 64 -4.18 -2.19 10.15
N ILE A 65 -4.97 -1.32 9.51
CA ILE A 65 -5.15 -1.29 8.06
C ILE A 65 -5.09 0.16 7.61
N GLY A 66 -4.37 0.41 6.53
CA GLY A 66 -4.56 1.65 5.81
C GLY A 66 -4.11 1.58 4.36
N VAL A 67 -4.45 2.65 3.67
CA VAL A 67 -4.22 2.85 2.24
C VAL A 67 -3.37 4.10 2.06
N CYS A 68 -2.49 4.12 1.07
CA CYS A 68 -1.81 5.32 0.60
C CYS A 68 -2.07 5.45 -0.89
N THR A 69 -2.42 6.64 -1.34
CA THR A 69 -2.61 6.97 -2.75
C THR A 69 -1.61 8.04 -3.16
N VAL A 70 -1.06 7.91 -4.37
CA VAL A 70 -0.17 8.88 -5.00
C VAL A 70 -0.89 9.45 -6.22
N ILE A 71 -0.87 10.77 -6.34
CA ILE A 71 -1.55 11.57 -7.35
C ILE A 71 -0.50 12.42 -8.06
N GLY A 72 -0.57 12.48 -9.38
CA GLY A 72 0.29 13.35 -10.18
C GLY A 72 -0.08 14.81 -9.99
N ALA A 73 0.92 15.68 -9.83
CA ALA A 73 0.68 17.11 -9.64
C ALA A 73 0.14 17.76 -10.92
N GLU A 74 0.56 17.29 -12.08
CA GLU A 74 0.18 17.89 -13.37
C GLU A 74 -1.21 17.45 -13.81
N THR A 75 -1.50 16.15 -13.75
CA THR A 75 -2.80 15.62 -14.22
C THR A 75 -3.87 15.58 -13.14
N GLY A 76 -3.50 15.64 -11.86
CA GLY A 76 -4.41 15.42 -10.73
C GLY A 76 -4.97 13.99 -10.68
N LYS A 77 -4.41 13.03 -11.43
CA LYS A 77 -4.88 11.65 -11.51
C LYS A 77 -4.10 10.73 -10.57
N VAL A 78 -4.76 9.66 -10.12
CA VAL A 78 -4.12 8.64 -9.27
C VAL A 78 -3.11 7.85 -10.10
N LEU A 79 -1.85 7.93 -9.72
CA LEU A 79 -0.75 7.20 -10.34
C LEU A 79 -0.49 5.87 -9.63
N ASN A 80 -0.77 5.81 -8.32
CA ASN A 80 -0.45 4.63 -7.55
C ASN A 80 -1.28 4.49 -6.26
N ARG A 81 -1.40 3.25 -5.76
CA ARG A 81 -2.08 2.96 -4.49
C ARG A 81 -1.51 1.74 -3.78
N GLU A 82 -1.11 1.90 -2.52
CA GLU A 82 -0.64 0.79 -1.67
C GLU A 82 -1.59 0.56 -0.48
N VAL A 83 -1.91 -0.71 -0.22
CA VAL A 83 -2.65 -1.12 0.98
C VAL A 83 -1.72 -1.93 1.85
N LEU A 84 -1.55 -1.53 3.11
CA LEU A 84 -0.88 -2.35 4.11
C LEU A 84 -1.86 -2.76 5.20
N SER A 85 -1.72 -4.01 5.64
CA SER A 85 -2.49 -4.58 6.73
C SER A 85 -1.55 -5.33 7.67
N SER A 86 -1.54 -4.92 8.93
CA SER A 86 -0.97 -5.69 10.04
C SER A 86 -2.01 -6.64 10.69
N PHE A 87 -3.24 -6.64 10.17
CA PHE A 87 -4.34 -7.48 10.63
C PHE A 87 -4.65 -8.64 9.68
N CYS A 88 -5.03 -9.78 10.25
CA CYS A 88 -5.70 -10.85 9.53
C CYS A 88 -6.74 -11.51 10.45
N LYS A 89 -7.98 -11.65 9.97
CA LYS A 89 -9.04 -12.28 10.77
C LYS A 89 -8.73 -13.74 11.11
N GLY A 90 -8.04 -14.46 10.22
CA GLY A 90 -7.60 -15.85 10.49
C GLY A 90 -6.58 -15.92 11.63
N CYS A 91 -5.60 -15.01 11.66
CA CYS A 91 -4.66 -14.87 12.78
C CYS A 91 -5.35 -14.49 14.10
N ASP A 92 -6.31 -13.57 14.03
CA ASP A 92 -7.08 -13.09 15.17
C ASP A 92 -7.99 -14.19 15.76
N SER A 93 -8.55 -15.04 14.90
CA SER A 93 -9.51 -16.09 15.31
C SER A 93 -8.83 -17.39 15.76
N TYR A 94 -7.50 -17.49 15.72
CA TYR A 94 -6.80 -18.69 16.20
C TYR A 94 -6.90 -18.79 17.72
N LYS A 95 -7.58 -19.83 18.21
CA LYS A 95 -7.85 -20.06 19.64
C LYS A 95 -6.79 -20.86 20.38
N GLY A 96 -5.84 -21.47 19.67
CA GLY A 96 -4.77 -22.26 20.30
C GLY A 96 -3.68 -21.38 20.89
N VAL A 97 -2.76 -22.01 21.62
CA VAL A 97 -1.53 -21.33 22.07
C VAL A 97 -0.67 -20.99 20.86
N LYS A 98 -0.18 -19.75 20.76
CA LYS A 98 0.64 -19.24 19.65
C LYS A 98 2.12 -19.64 19.74
N VAL A 99 2.40 -20.82 20.29
CA VAL A 99 3.74 -21.39 20.42
C VAL A 99 3.76 -22.88 20.09
N GLY A 100 4.95 -23.43 19.90
CA GLY A 100 5.15 -24.86 19.68
C GLY A 100 4.79 -25.36 18.27
N ILE A 101 4.89 -26.68 18.10
CA ILE A 101 4.79 -27.36 16.79
C ILE A 101 3.39 -27.22 16.19
N LYS A 102 2.33 -27.33 17.01
CA LYS A 102 0.93 -27.19 16.58
C LYS A 102 0.68 -25.83 15.93
N TYR A 103 1.14 -24.75 16.56
CA TYR A 103 1.01 -23.41 16.01
C TYR A 103 1.83 -23.23 14.72
N LYS A 104 3.08 -23.71 14.67
CA LYS A 104 3.91 -23.64 13.46
C LYS A 104 3.26 -24.36 12.27
N LYS A 105 2.65 -25.54 12.49
CA LYS A 105 1.93 -26.28 11.46
C LYS A 105 0.71 -25.49 10.96
N TRP A 106 -0.08 -24.96 11.87
CA TRP A 106 -1.22 -24.10 11.52
C TRP A 106 -0.78 -22.83 10.77
N GLN A 107 0.28 -22.16 11.23
CA GLN A 107 0.78 -20.91 10.63
C GLN A 107 1.26 -21.13 9.20
N ARG A 108 1.97 -22.24 8.93
CA ARG A 108 2.40 -22.61 7.58
C ARG A 108 1.21 -22.80 6.64
N ALA A 109 0.19 -23.55 7.08
CA ALA A 109 -1.03 -23.73 6.31
C ALA A 109 -1.81 -22.41 6.12
N HIS A 110 -1.85 -21.57 7.16
CA HIS A 110 -2.57 -20.30 7.12
C HIS A 110 -1.90 -19.27 6.21
N LYS A 111 -0.57 -19.30 6.06
CA LYS A 111 0.23 -18.31 5.31
C LYS A 111 -0.35 -17.99 3.93
N ILE A 112 -0.85 -19.01 3.22
CA ILE A 112 -1.46 -18.88 1.88
C ILE A 112 -2.69 -17.94 1.88
N SER A 113 -3.43 -17.93 2.98
CA SER A 113 -4.67 -17.16 3.14
C SER A 113 -4.52 -15.94 4.07
N CYS A 114 -3.33 -15.74 4.61
CA CYS A 114 -3.03 -14.67 5.54
C CYS A 114 -3.09 -13.33 4.81
N ARG A 115 -3.80 -12.37 5.41
CA ARG A 115 -3.91 -10.99 4.88
C ARG A 115 -3.00 -10.00 5.59
N LYS A 116 -2.21 -10.48 6.55
CA LYS A 116 -1.21 -9.68 7.25
C LYS A 116 0.04 -9.62 6.36
N ILE A 117 0.25 -8.46 5.76
CA ILE A 117 1.37 -8.17 4.84
C ILE A 117 2.33 -7.12 5.41
N TYR A 118 2.11 -6.71 6.67
CA TYR A 118 2.87 -5.70 7.36
C TYR A 118 3.13 -6.06 8.84
N SER A 119 4.32 -5.72 9.34
CA SER A 119 4.78 -6.02 10.69
C SER A 119 5.57 -4.86 11.33
N GLY A 120 5.07 -3.63 11.21
CA GLY A 120 5.63 -2.44 11.86
C GLY A 120 4.57 -1.59 12.57
N SER A 121 4.99 -0.45 13.12
CA SER A 121 4.09 0.52 13.75
C SER A 121 3.21 1.23 12.72
N ALA A 122 2.10 1.83 13.15
CA ALA A 122 1.23 2.62 12.26
C ALA A 122 1.99 3.79 11.63
N GLY A 123 2.83 4.50 12.40
CA GLY A 123 3.67 5.58 11.87
C GLY A 123 4.60 5.11 10.75
N LYS A 124 5.33 4.00 10.98
CA LYS A 124 6.21 3.41 9.95
C LYS A 124 5.43 2.91 8.73
N MET A 125 4.19 2.47 8.92
CA MET A 125 3.32 2.01 7.83
C MET A 125 3.01 3.13 6.82
N LYS A 126 2.98 4.41 7.25
CA LYS A 126 2.81 5.57 6.35
C LYS A 126 4.00 5.67 5.38
N VAL A 127 5.21 5.60 5.93
CA VAL A 127 6.48 5.68 5.19
C VAL A 127 6.65 4.48 4.27
N ASP A 128 6.50 3.26 4.79
CA ASP A 128 6.71 2.03 4.03
C ASP A 128 5.74 1.91 2.84
N ARG A 129 4.51 2.46 2.96
CA ARG A 129 3.57 2.52 1.83
C ARG A 129 4.09 3.40 0.69
N MET A 130 4.61 4.58 1.04
CA MET A 130 5.12 5.50 0.03
C MET A 130 6.34 4.90 -0.67
N MET A 131 7.27 4.31 0.10
CA MET A 131 8.42 3.59 -0.45
C MET A 131 8.00 2.48 -1.44
N ARG A 132 6.98 1.68 -1.09
CA ARG A 132 6.47 0.64 -2.00
C ARG A 132 5.85 1.22 -3.27
N ASN A 133 5.14 2.33 -3.17
CA ASN A 133 4.61 3.03 -4.34
C ASN A 133 5.75 3.54 -5.23
N SER A 134 6.75 4.23 -4.68
CA SER A 134 7.92 4.71 -5.43
C SER A 134 8.64 3.57 -6.15
N ASN A 135 8.95 2.48 -5.43
CA ASN A 135 9.66 1.33 -6.01
C ASN A 135 8.84 0.63 -7.09
N ARG A 136 7.52 0.56 -6.92
CA ARG A 136 6.63 -0.04 -7.93
C ARG A 136 6.55 0.85 -9.17
N SER A 137 6.48 2.18 -8.99
CA SER A 137 6.44 3.15 -10.07
C SER A 137 7.69 3.06 -10.96
N GLU A 138 8.87 3.01 -10.34
CA GLU A 138 10.14 2.84 -11.05
C GLU A 138 10.15 1.51 -11.82
N LYS A 139 9.75 0.40 -11.18
CA LYS A 139 9.77 -0.93 -11.82
C LYS A 139 8.77 -1.09 -12.96
N LEU A 140 7.58 -0.51 -12.85
CA LEU A 140 6.50 -0.73 -13.83
C LEU A 140 6.50 0.32 -14.94
N HIS A 141 6.93 1.54 -14.65
CA HIS A 141 6.76 2.68 -15.54
C HIS A 141 8.06 3.47 -15.78
N ASN A 142 9.18 3.10 -15.12
CA ASN A 142 10.42 3.88 -15.13
C ASN A 142 10.24 5.32 -14.61
N LEU A 143 9.24 5.56 -13.74
CA LEU A 143 8.91 6.87 -13.20
C LEU A 143 9.39 6.99 -11.76
N LYS A 144 10.10 8.08 -11.45
CA LYS A 144 10.58 8.41 -10.10
C LYS A 144 9.83 9.62 -9.56
N TYR A 145 9.39 9.54 -8.32
CA TYR A 145 8.82 10.68 -7.59
C TYR A 145 9.97 11.50 -7.01
N SER A 146 10.17 12.71 -7.52
CA SER A 146 11.28 13.61 -7.15
C SER A 146 10.82 14.67 -6.13
N ASN A 147 9.67 15.27 -6.37
CA ASN A 147 9.07 16.28 -5.50
C ASN A 147 7.80 15.75 -4.86
N TYR A 148 7.56 16.14 -3.61
CA TYR A 148 6.40 15.68 -2.86
C TYR A 148 5.62 16.85 -2.27
N ILE A 149 4.35 16.94 -2.63
CA ILE A 149 3.38 17.91 -2.12
C ILE A 149 2.51 17.20 -1.08
N GLY A 150 2.39 17.75 0.13
CA GLY A 150 1.49 17.16 1.11
C GLY A 150 1.14 18.07 2.29
N ASP A 151 0.35 17.50 3.19
CA ASP A 151 -0.02 18.09 4.47
C ASP A 151 1.22 18.38 5.33
N GLY A 152 1.28 19.47 6.10
CA GLY A 152 2.47 19.91 6.87
C GLY A 152 3.14 18.87 7.81
N GLU A 153 2.58 17.66 7.95
CA GLU A 153 3.30 16.46 8.42
C GLU A 153 4.32 15.88 7.40
N THR A 154 4.47 16.52 6.23
CA THR A 154 5.30 16.16 5.07
C THR A 154 6.77 16.05 5.37
N LYS A 155 7.33 16.86 6.28
CA LYS A 155 8.77 16.88 6.58
C LYS A 155 9.30 15.50 6.97
N LYS A 156 8.52 14.70 7.70
CA LYS A 156 8.92 13.32 8.07
C LYS A 156 8.86 12.35 6.89
N LYS A 157 7.96 12.57 5.93
CA LYS A 157 7.81 11.73 4.74
C LYS A 157 8.90 12.04 3.70
N SER A 158 9.16 13.32 3.43
CA SER A 158 10.22 13.75 2.51
C SER A 158 11.60 13.35 3.03
N ASN A 159 11.87 13.55 4.33
CA ASN A 159 13.11 13.09 4.96
C ASN A 159 13.25 11.56 4.86
N ALA A 160 12.19 10.81 5.15
CA ALA A 160 12.25 9.36 5.05
C ALA A 160 12.48 8.88 3.60
N LEU A 161 11.90 9.53 2.61
CA LEU A 161 12.15 9.21 1.20
C LEU A 161 13.60 9.57 0.78
N SER A 162 14.16 10.70 1.25
CA SER A 162 15.56 11.06 0.99
C SER A 162 16.54 10.11 1.68
N GLU A 163 16.26 9.73 2.93
CA GLU A 163 17.12 8.89 3.75
C GLU A 163 17.11 7.43 3.29
N ASN A 164 15.93 6.91 2.95
CA ASN A 164 15.77 5.49 2.61
C ASN A 164 16.08 5.18 1.14
N LYS A 165 16.39 6.18 0.30
CA LYS A 165 16.79 6.04 -1.12
C LYS A 165 15.99 4.94 -1.83
N PRO A 166 14.68 5.14 -2.09
CA PRO A 166 13.82 4.09 -2.66
C PRO A 166 14.34 3.53 -3.99
N TYR A 167 15.02 4.38 -4.76
CA TYR A 167 15.52 4.05 -6.09
C TYR A 167 16.89 3.38 -6.03
N CYS A 168 17.10 2.38 -6.89
CA CYS A 168 18.39 1.70 -7.02
C CYS A 168 19.45 2.69 -7.55
N PRO A 169 20.70 2.68 -7.04
CA PRO A 169 21.80 3.36 -7.72
C PRO A 169 22.01 2.66 -9.07
N SER A 170 21.62 3.28 -10.18
CA SER A 170 21.98 2.80 -11.50
C SER A 170 23.50 2.86 -11.64
N TYR A 171 24.14 1.73 -11.92
CA TYR A 171 25.52 1.70 -12.38
C TYR A 171 25.57 2.37 -13.75
N SER A 172 26.18 3.55 -13.84
CA SER A 172 26.52 4.17 -15.12
C SER A 172 27.95 4.70 -15.03
N GLU A 173 28.84 4.08 -15.80
CA GLU A 173 30.18 4.56 -16.06
C GLU A 173 30.17 6.05 -16.44
N ASN A 174 31.08 6.80 -15.80
CA ASN A 174 31.61 8.09 -16.27
C ASN A 174 30.66 9.30 -16.39
N ARG A 175 29.78 9.53 -15.41
CA ARG A 175 29.39 10.91 -15.05
C ARG A 175 29.54 11.13 -13.54
N LYS A 176 30.30 12.17 -13.19
CA LYS A 176 30.57 12.57 -11.81
C LYS A 176 29.25 12.67 -11.03
N CYS A 177 29.26 12.08 -9.85
CA CYS A 177 28.19 12.16 -8.85
C CYS A 177 28.01 13.62 -8.42
N GLU A 178 27.04 14.31 -9.02
CA GLU A 178 26.56 15.58 -8.47
C GLU A 178 25.48 15.27 -7.43
N LYS A 179 25.75 15.74 -6.21
CA LYS A 179 24.92 15.56 -5.03
C LYS A 179 23.70 16.48 -5.10
N GLU A 180 22.71 16.15 -5.91
CA GLU A 180 21.40 16.79 -5.81
C GLU A 180 20.28 15.74 -5.91
N ASN A 181 20.05 15.02 -4.82
CA ASN A 181 18.82 14.26 -4.62
C ASN A 181 18.30 14.52 -3.20
N GLY A 182 17.78 15.74 -3.02
CA GLY A 182 16.92 16.09 -1.89
C GLY A 182 15.49 16.13 -2.38
N TYR A 183 14.57 15.43 -1.71
CA TYR A 183 13.14 15.62 -1.91
C TYR A 183 12.82 17.06 -1.48
N LYS A 184 12.57 17.95 -2.44
CA LYS A 184 12.11 19.30 -2.11
C LYS A 184 10.66 19.18 -1.67
N THR A 185 10.40 19.59 -0.43
CA THR A 185 9.02 19.75 0.06
C THR A 185 8.54 21.07 -0.48
N LEU A 186 7.50 21.05 -1.32
CA LEU A 186 6.84 22.25 -1.78
C LEU A 186 5.63 22.48 -0.85
N GLU A 187 5.60 23.64 -0.19
CA GLU A 187 4.43 24.09 0.56
C GLU A 187 3.39 24.60 -0.46
N ALA A 188 2.11 24.29 -0.21
CA ALA A 188 1.00 24.76 -1.04
C ALA A 188 0.63 26.21 -0.67
#